data_AF-A0A9E0PDH8-F1
#
_entry.id   AF-A0A9E0PDH8-F1
#
_cell.length_a   1.000
_cell.length_b   1.000
_cell.length_c   1.000
_cell.angle_alpha   90.00
_cell.angle_beta   90.00
_cell.angle_gamma   90.00
#
_symmetry.space_group_name_H-M   'P 1'
#
loop_
_entity.id
_entity.type
_entity.pdbx_description
1 polymer ?
#
loop_
_entity_poly.entity_id
_entity_poly.type
_entity_poly.pdbx_seq_one_letter_code
_entity_poly.pdbx_strand_id
1 'polypeptide(L)' 'MTEQAPAAYAGQRRVLSGVQPSGALHLGNYLGALVKFTRLQNEMETFIFVADMHAITVWQDPKLLTSQVR' A
#
# COMPACT_ATOMS: atom_id res chain seq x y z
N MET A 1 12.87 30.31 -16.46
CA MET A 1 12.10 29.18 -15.90
C MET A 1 11.94 29.48 -14.42
N THR A 2 10.78 29.97 -14.00
CA THR A 2 10.51 30.26 -12.58
C THR A 2 10.08 28.97 -11.90
N GLU A 3 10.97 28.37 -11.10
CA GLU A 3 10.59 27.32 -10.15
C GLU A 3 9.72 27.94 -9.05
N GLN A 4 8.41 27.81 -9.20
CA GLN A 4 7.47 28.10 -8.15
C GLN A 4 7.41 26.85 -7.26
N ALA A 5 7.89 26.95 -6.02
CA ALA A 5 7.82 25.86 -5.06
C ALA A 5 6.35 25.41 -4.89
N PRO A 6 6.07 24.10 -4.87
CA PRO A 6 4.71 23.60 -4.78
C PRO A 6 4.06 24.10 -3.49
N ALA A 7 2.80 24.53 -3.58
CA ALA A 7 2.03 24.98 -2.43
C ALA A 7 1.91 23.88 -1.37
N ALA A 8 2.06 24.24 -0.10
CA ALA A 8 1.95 23.29 1.00
C ALA A 8 0.51 22.72 1.07
N TYR A 9 0.40 21.41 1.28
CA TYR A 9 -0.88 20.73 1.39
C TYR A 9 -1.64 21.18 2.65
N ALA A 10 -2.84 21.74 2.47
CA ALA A 10 -3.68 22.25 3.56
C ALA A 10 -4.86 21.31 3.93
N GLY A 11 -4.95 20.12 3.31
CA GLY A 11 -6.04 19.18 3.55
C GLY A 11 -5.82 18.25 4.75
N GLN A 12 -6.76 17.34 4.99
CA GLN A 12 -6.64 16.35 6.05
C GLN A 12 -5.49 15.39 5.77
N ARG A 13 -4.70 15.06 6.82
CA ARG A 13 -3.63 14.06 6.70
C ARG A 13 -4.24 12.71 6.36
N ARG A 14 -3.73 12.11 5.27
CA ARG A 14 -4.19 10.82 4.73
C ARG A 14 -3.00 9.91 4.48
N VAL A 15 -3.20 8.61 4.67
CA VAL A 15 -2.24 7.57 4.32
C VAL A 15 -2.83 6.71 3.22
N LEU A 16 -2.03 6.42 2.20
CA LEU A 16 -2.34 5.43 1.17
C LEU A 16 -1.22 4.41 1.14
N SER A 17 -1.54 3.13 1.32
CA SER A 17 -0.58 2.04 1.26
C SER A 17 -1.05 0.92 0.35
N GLY A 18 -0.21 0.55 -0.62
CA GLY A 18 -0.43 -0.60 -1.49
C GLY A 18 0.37 -1.80 -1.00
N VAL A 19 -0.29 -2.94 -0.82
CA VAL A 19 0.36 -4.20 -0.46
C VAL A 19 0.40 -5.09 -1.69
N GLN A 20 1.59 -5.56 -2.07
CA GLN A 20 1.74 -6.47 -3.19
C GLN A 20 1.17 -7.85 -2.83
N PRO A 21 0.37 -8.48 -3.70
CA PRO A 21 -0.07 -9.86 -3.51
C PRO A 21 1.11 -10.80 -3.77
N SER A 22 1.91 -11.08 -2.73
CA SER A 22 3.06 -11.99 -2.81
C SER A 22 2.78 -13.37 -2.20
N GLY A 23 1.63 -13.56 -1.57
CA GLY A 23 1.20 -14.82 -0.93
C GLY A 23 1.96 -15.22 0.34
N ALA A 24 3.15 -14.68 0.58
CA ALA A 24 3.99 -14.99 1.74
C ALA A 24 4.10 -13.79 2.69
N LEU A 25 3.16 -13.69 3.64
CA LEU A 25 3.28 -12.72 4.73
C LEU A 25 4.22 -13.28 5.81
N HIS A 26 5.44 -12.77 5.85
CA HIS A 26 6.40 -13.12 6.90
C HIS A 26 6.20 -12.27 8.16
N LEU A 27 6.70 -12.75 9.30
CA LEU A 27 6.62 -12.04 10.59
C LEU A 27 7.19 -10.61 10.51
N GLY A 28 8.24 -10.40 9.72
CA GLY A 28 8.80 -9.07 9.46
C GLY A 28 7.81 -8.12 8.80
N ASN A 29 7.02 -8.60 7.83
CA ASN A 29 5.99 -7.79 7.17
C ASN A 29 4.84 -7.46 8.14
N TYR A 30 4.47 -8.43 8.99
CA TYR A 30 3.45 -8.23 10.02
C TYR A 30 3.86 -7.12 11.00
N LEU A 31 5.02 -7.25 11.63
CA LEU A 31 5.51 -6.29 12.63
C LEU A 31 5.88 -4.93 12.01
N GLY A 32 6.44 -4.93 10.80
CA GLY A 32 6.92 -3.72 10.13
C GLY A 32 5.83 -2.90 9.46
N ALA A 33 4.85 -3.55 8.84
CA ALA A 33 3.81 -2.88 8.06
C ALA A 33 2.42 -2.99 8.70
N LEU A 34 1.92 -4.20 8.96
CA LEU A 34 0.52 -4.39 9.39
C LEU A 34 0.24 -3.75 10.76
N VAL A 35 1.12 -3.95 11.75
CA VAL A 35 0.98 -3.30 13.07
C VAL A 35 0.99 -1.78 12.94
N LYS A 36 1.83 -1.25 12.06
CA LYS A 36 1.91 0.19 11.77
C LYS A 36 0.62 0.69 11.11
N PHE A 37 0.04 -0.06 10.18
CA PHE A 37 -1.23 0.29 9.54
C PHE A 37 -2.39 0.35 10.54
N THR A 38 -2.47 -0.61 11.47
CA THR A 38 -3.47 -0.58 12.55
C THR A 38 -3.31 0.65 13.43
N ARG A 39 -2.07 1.05 13.74
CA ARG A 39 -1.83 2.27 14.52
C ARG A 39 -2.25 3.53 13.74
N LEU A 40 -1.83 3.64 12.48
CA LEU A 40 -2.11 4.81 11.63
C LEU A 40 -3.61 5.03 11.39
N GLN A 41 -4.39 3.95 11.29
CA GLN A 41 -5.86 4.04 11.16
C GLN A 41 -6.52 4.75 12.35
N ASN A 42 -5.92 4.70 13.55
CA ASN A 42 -6.44 5.43 14.71
C ASN A 42 -5.99 6.90 14.75
N GLU A 43 -4.93 7.25 14.01
CA GLU A 43 -4.35 8.60 14.01
C GLU A 43 -4.89 9.45 12.85
N MET A 44 -5.16 8.84 11.69
CA MET A 44 -5.59 9.54 10.47
C MET A 44 -6.27 8.60 9.45
N GLU A 45 -6.95 9.21 8.48
CA GLU A 45 -7.64 8.47 7.41
C GLU A 45 -6.62 7.65 6.60
N THR A 46 -6.75 6.33 6.65
CA THR A 46 -5.77 5.38 6.10
C THR A 46 -6.46 4.45 5.10
N PHE A 47 -5.96 4.44 3.88
CA PHE A 47 -6.41 3.58 2.78
C PHE A 47 -5.36 2.50 2.51
N ILE A 48 -5.80 1.25 2.49
CA ILE A 48 -4.95 0.09 2.20
C ILE A 48 -5.58 -0.67 1.05
N PHE A 49 -4.80 -0.98 0.03
CA PHE A 49 -5.28 -1.73 -1.14
C PHE A 49 -4.28 -2.81 -1.54
N VAL A 50 -4.80 -3.84 -2.21
CA VAL A 50 -3.95 -4.87 -2.84
C VAL A 50 -3.53 -4.36 -4.22
N ALA A 51 -2.23 -4.27 -4.46
CA ALA A 51 -1.67 -3.71 -5.69
C ALA A 51 -1.58 -4.76 -6.81
N ASP A 52 -2.71 -5.36 -7.19
CA ASP A 52 -2.80 -6.39 -8.23
C ASP A 52 -2.33 -5.92 -9.62
N MET A 53 -2.66 -4.69 -10.01
CA MET A 53 -2.18 -4.09 -11.25
C MET A 53 -0.65 -3.89 -11.26
N HIS A 54 -0.03 -3.71 -10.09
CA HIS A 54 1.43 -3.63 -10.00
C HIS A 54 2.05 -5.02 -10.11
N ALA A 55 1.38 -6.07 -9.62
CA ALA A 55 1.88 -7.45 -9.71
C ALA A 55 1.96 -7.97 -11.15
N ILE A 56 1.07 -7.55 -12.06
CA ILE A 56 1.07 -7.98 -13.47
C ILE A 56 2.16 -7.30 -14.33
N THR A 57 2.94 -6.38 -13.77
CA THR A 57 4.10 -5.78 -14.46
C THR A 57 5.25 -6.77 -14.64
N VAL A 58 5.19 -7.91 -13.93
CA VAL A 58 6.06 -9.08 -14.10
C VAL A 58 5.18 -10.32 -14.36
N TRP A 59 5.76 -11.41 -14.86
CA TRP A 59 5.02 -12.64 -15.10
C TRP A 59 4.42 -13.20 -13.81
N GLN A 60 3.17 -13.66 -13.89
CA GLN A 60 2.43 -14.26 -12.78
C GLN A 60 1.69 -15.51 -13.26
N ASP A 61 1.53 -16.51 -12.39
CA ASP A 61 0.54 -17.57 -12.60
C ASP A 61 -0.86 -16.99 -12.32
N PRO A 62 -1.80 -16.98 -13.29
CA PRO A 62 -3.12 -16.39 -13.12
C PRO A 62 -3.93 -17.00 -11.97
N LYS A 63 -3.82 -18.31 -11.74
CA LYS A 63 -4.54 -18.99 -10.64
C LYS A 63 -3.94 -18.60 -9.30
N LEU A 64 -2.62 -18.57 -9.23
CA LEU A 64 -1.91 -18.16 -8.01
C LEU A 64 -2.19 -16.70 -7.65
N LEU A 65 -2.06 -15.78 -8.61
CA LEU A 65 -2.32 -14.36 -8.38
C LEU A 65 -3.75 -14.13 -7.89
N THR A 66 -4.73 -14.81 -8.49
CA THR A 66 -6.13 -14.73 -8.04
C THR A 66 -6.28 -15.15 -6.59
N SER A 67 -5.66 -16.26 -6.18
CA SER A 67 -5.71 -16.77 -4.80
C SER A 67 -4.97 -15.90 -3.78
N GLN A 68 -4.07 -15.02 -4.23
CA GLN A 68 -3.32 -14.11 -3.36
C GLN A 68 -4.02 -12.75 -3.19
N VAL A 69 -4.99 -12.44 -4.05
CA VAL A 69 -5.73 -11.17 -4.05
C VAL A 69 -7.13 -11.34 -3.44
N ARG A 70 -7.77 -12.49 -3.63
CA ARG A 70 -9.16 -12.79 -3.24
C ARG A 70 -9.25 -14.06 -2.42
#